data_AF-A0A1S4CZE7-F1
#
_entry.id   AF-A0A1S4CZE7-F1
#
_cell.length_a   1.000
_cell.length_b   1.000
_cell.length_c   1.000
_cell.angle_alpha   90.00
_cell.angle_beta   90.00
_cell.angle_gamma   90.00
#
_symmetry.space_group_name_H-M   'P 1'
#
loop_
_entity.id
_entity.type
_entity.pdbx_description
1 polymer ?
#
loop_
_entity_poly.entity_id
_entity_poly.type
_entity_poly.pdbx_seq_one_letter_code
_entity_poly.pdbx_strand_id
1 'polypeptide(L)'
;MENPKQEENLVSLYTSSSENLHLTEEMNQITQNNETHIVLERSVEEVEKIIAYKFKNPNLLERAFTHSSFEENCASYERLEFMGDAALNLLIATEHFLNYPDLPPGKLTRLRATNVDTEKLARVAIKYNLHDYLRHNKPLLKGQVEEFRDAIMEYPLHSTGLVDAPKVLADIVESLIGAIYIDGNFSMNIIWQVVKNLLQPLITPEKLEIHPVTKIIELCQKNGLKVKFVDSWEETGEVEVHVDGKLVGKGKFNGKKLVAINRAAHNGYLQVVKNLSVKKTTHDYPCDENLVSLYTSSSEMNQITLNDETHIVPERSVEEVEKIIAYKFKNPNLLQQAFTHSSFEENCASYERLEYVGDAVLNLLIATAHYLDYPDLPPGKLTRLRAANVDTEKLARVAIKYNLHDYLRHKKPLLKGQVEGFRNAIMEYPLHSTGLIDPPKVLADIVESLIGAIYIDCNFSMDTTWKVVKNFLRPLITLEKLEIHPVTKINELCQKNGLKVEFVDSWGETGEVEVHVNGKIVGKGKFSGKKIIAQNRAAHNAYYQVVTNLSKEKTTDDYPCDETQS
;
A
#
# COMPACT_ATOMS: atom_id res chain seq x y z
N MET A 1 90.89 47.81 -3.25
CA MET A 1 91.17 47.39 -4.63
C MET A 1 90.37 46.11 -4.86
N GLU A 2 89.39 46.00 -5.75
CA GLU A 2 88.71 46.98 -6.63
C GLU A 2 87.23 46.52 -6.82
N ASN A 3 86.37 47.46 -7.22
CA ASN A 3 85.07 47.23 -7.87
C ASN A 3 85.34 47.38 -9.41
N PRO A 4 84.56 46.90 -10.42
CA PRO A 4 83.08 46.77 -10.37
C PRO A 4 82.32 45.79 -11.32
N LYS A 5 81.00 45.64 -11.06
CA LYS A 5 79.82 45.69 -11.99
C LYS A 5 79.54 44.73 -13.18
N GLN A 6 78.23 44.40 -13.29
CA GLN A 6 77.38 44.09 -14.49
C GLN A 6 77.59 42.72 -15.19
N GLU A 7 76.56 41.99 -15.69
CA GLU A 7 75.10 42.22 -15.79
C GLU A 7 74.31 40.88 -15.92
N GLU A 8 72.99 40.92 -15.67
CA GLU A 8 71.88 40.00 -16.08
C GLU A 8 72.05 38.45 -16.15
N ASN A 9 71.21 37.70 -15.39
CA ASN A 9 69.98 37.06 -15.93
C ASN A 9 69.04 36.53 -14.83
N LEU A 10 67.75 36.34 -15.12
CA LEU A 10 66.68 36.10 -14.12
C LEU A 10 65.56 35.17 -14.66
N VAL A 11 65.68 33.84 -14.42
CA VAL A 11 64.63 32.81 -14.59
C VAL A 11 64.92 31.70 -13.56
N SER A 12 64.26 31.64 -12.40
CA SER A 12 62.93 31.08 -12.10
C SER A 12 62.82 29.54 -12.17
N LEU A 13 62.57 28.91 -11.02
CA LEU A 13 61.34 28.12 -10.75
C LEU A 13 61.32 27.63 -9.29
N TYR A 14 60.31 28.10 -8.55
CA TYR A 14 59.94 27.55 -7.23
C TYR A 14 59.01 26.35 -7.44
N THR A 15 59.44 25.15 -7.04
CA THR A 15 58.63 23.92 -7.03
C THR A 15 58.72 23.24 -5.67
N SER A 16 57.77 23.52 -4.76
CA SER A 16 57.61 22.76 -3.49
C SER A 16 56.32 23.02 -2.68
N SER A 17 55.41 23.92 -3.10
CA SER A 17 54.21 24.27 -2.32
C SER A 17 52.91 23.60 -2.78
N SER A 18 52.74 23.33 -4.07
CA SER A 18 51.53 22.71 -4.63
C SER A 18 51.48 21.19 -4.44
N GLU A 19 52.60 20.49 -4.63
CA GLU A 19 52.66 19.03 -4.47
C GLU A 19 52.44 18.59 -3.01
N ASN A 20 53.00 19.32 -2.04
CA ASN A 20 52.76 19.04 -0.62
C ASN A 20 51.29 19.25 -0.22
N LEU A 21 50.61 20.26 -0.78
CA LEU A 21 49.20 20.50 -0.50
C LEU A 21 48.34 19.36 -1.06
N HIS A 22 48.60 18.95 -2.30
CA HIS A 22 47.88 17.87 -2.97
C HIS A 22 48.07 16.51 -2.26
N LEU A 23 49.29 16.21 -1.79
CA LEU A 23 49.59 15.03 -0.98
C LEU A 23 48.88 15.07 0.38
N THR A 24 48.76 16.23 1.03
CA THR A 24 47.97 16.34 2.28
C THR A 24 46.47 16.19 2.06
N GLU A 25 45.93 16.66 0.93
CA GLU A 25 44.53 16.45 0.57
C GLU A 25 44.24 14.97 0.24
N GLU A 26 45.11 14.32 -0.53
CA GLU A 26 45.01 12.87 -0.80
C GLU A 26 45.15 12.04 0.49
N MET A 27 46.13 12.34 1.36
CA MET A 27 46.28 11.63 2.64
C MET A 27 45.10 11.87 3.59
N ASN A 28 44.51 13.07 3.60
CA ASN A 28 43.30 13.34 4.38
C ASN A 28 42.08 12.60 3.81
N GLN A 29 41.91 12.56 2.49
CA GLN A 29 40.87 11.76 1.85
C GLN A 29 41.06 10.25 2.10
N ILE A 30 42.28 9.73 2.01
CA ILE A 30 42.59 8.32 2.33
C ILE A 30 42.31 8.03 3.82
N THR A 31 42.64 8.96 4.72
CA THR A 31 42.37 8.80 6.16
C THR A 31 40.88 8.86 6.47
N GLN A 32 40.13 9.81 5.90
CA GLN A 32 38.67 9.86 6.02
C GLN A 32 37.99 8.64 5.39
N ASN A 33 38.46 8.16 4.23
CA ASN A 33 37.93 6.95 3.59
C ASN A 33 38.21 5.71 4.44
N ASN A 34 39.39 5.61 5.08
CA ASN A 34 39.69 4.51 6.00
C ASN A 34 38.88 4.61 7.31
N GLU A 35 38.72 5.79 7.90
CA GLU A 35 37.92 5.97 9.12
C GLU A 35 36.43 5.70 8.87
N THR A 36 35.87 6.19 7.76
CA THR A 36 34.49 5.88 7.35
C THR A 36 34.31 4.39 7.05
N HIS A 37 35.26 3.74 6.36
CA HIS A 37 35.23 2.29 6.12
C HIS A 37 35.25 1.48 7.44
N ILE A 38 36.10 1.85 8.41
CA ILE A 38 36.17 1.18 9.72
C ILE A 38 34.89 1.39 10.55
N VAL A 39 34.25 2.57 10.46
CA VAL A 39 32.95 2.82 11.10
C VAL A 39 31.84 2.02 10.40
N LEU A 40 31.88 1.92 9.07
CA LEU A 40 30.96 1.11 8.27
C LEU A 40 31.06 -0.39 8.60
N GLU A 41 32.27 -0.97 8.63
CA GLU A 41 32.46 -2.38 8.99
C GLU A 41 31.94 -2.69 10.40
N ARG A 42 32.19 -1.82 11.37
CA ARG A 42 31.66 -1.96 12.74
C ARG A 42 30.12 -1.91 12.76
N SER A 43 29.53 -0.95 12.05
CA SER A 43 28.07 -0.80 11.96
C SER A 43 27.37 -2.02 11.34
N VAL A 44 28.00 -2.63 10.33
CA VAL A 44 27.51 -3.85 9.67
C VAL A 44 27.50 -5.02 10.65
N GLU A 45 28.62 -5.29 11.32
CA GLU A 45 28.69 -6.41 12.26
C GLU A 45 27.71 -6.30 13.43
N GLU A 46 27.44 -5.09 13.93
CA GLU A 46 26.50 -4.87 15.02
C GLU A 46 25.06 -5.17 14.60
N VAL A 47 24.66 -4.73 13.41
CA VAL A 47 23.34 -5.08 12.86
C VAL A 47 23.23 -6.57 12.54
N GLU A 48 24.27 -7.21 11.96
CA GLU A 48 24.29 -8.68 11.75
C GLU A 48 24.07 -9.47 13.05
N LYS A 49 24.67 -9.02 14.17
CA LYS A 49 24.48 -9.60 15.51
C LYS A 49 23.05 -9.39 16.01
N ILE A 50 22.45 -8.22 15.79
CA ILE A 50 21.05 -7.91 16.16
C ILE A 50 20.06 -8.84 15.46
N ILE A 51 20.24 -9.09 14.16
CA ILE A 51 19.32 -9.94 13.38
C ILE A 51 19.69 -11.43 13.39
N ALA A 52 20.85 -11.80 13.96
CA ALA A 52 21.41 -13.15 13.93
C ALA A 52 21.54 -13.72 12.50
N TYR A 53 21.93 -12.88 11.54
CA TYR A 53 22.08 -13.23 10.13
C TYR A 53 23.31 -12.51 9.57
N LYS A 54 24.16 -13.28 8.88
CA LYS A 54 25.36 -12.78 8.22
C LYS A 54 25.12 -12.68 6.72
N PHE A 55 25.30 -11.48 6.17
CA PHE A 55 25.16 -11.21 4.74
C PHE A 55 26.32 -11.80 3.96
N LYS A 56 26.03 -12.32 2.77
CA LYS A 56 27.05 -12.67 1.77
C LYS A 56 27.55 -11.41 1.06
N ASN A 57 26.68 -10.41 0.92
CA ASN A 57 26.97 -9.11 0.33
C ASN A 57 26.65 -7.98 1.34
N PRO A 58 27.63 -7.51 2.13
CA PRO A 58 27.46 -6.42 3.09
C PRO A 58 26.86 -5.14 2.49
N ASN A 59 27.11 -4.86 1.21
CA ASN A 59 26.59 -3.67 0.53
C ASN A 59 25.05 -3.65 0.44
N LEU A 60 24.38 -4.82 0.57
CA LEU A 60 22.91 -4.86 0.68
C LEU A 60 22.43 -4.30 2.02
N LEU A 61 23.13 -4.62 3.11
CA LEU A 61 22.84 -4.09 4.44
C LEU A 61 23.17 -2.60 4.51
N GLU A 62 24.32 -2.20 3.98
CA GLU A 62 24.77 -0.82 3.89
C GLU A 62 23.72 0.08 3.19
N ARG A 63 23.23 -0.38 2.03
CA ARG A 63 22.17 0.29 1.27
C ARG A 63 20.83 0.28 2.01
N ALA A 64 20.52 -0.77 2.77
CA ALA A 64 19.28 -0.84 3.55
C ALA A 64 19.18 0.27 4.61
N PHE A 65 20.33 0.75 5.09
CA PHE A 65 20.45 1.86 6.03
C PHE A 65 20.90 3.17 5.39
N THR A 66 20.56 3.43 4.11
CA THR A 66 20.94 4.66 3.41
C THR A 66 19.71 5.43 2.91
N HIS A 67 19.42 6.59 3.52
CA HIS A 67 18.35 7.48 3.07
C HIS A 67 18.80 8.28 1.84
N SER A 68 17.87 8.57 0.91
CA SER A 68 18.12 9.31 -0.35
C SER A 68 18.61 10.76 -0.19
N SER A 69 18.80 11.23 1.05
CA SER A 69 19.37 12.54 1.39
C SER A 69 20.77 12.44 2.01
N PHE A 70 21.40 11.26 2.00
CA PHE A 70 22.76 11.11 2.50
C PHE A 70 23.77 11.72 1.52
N GLU A 71 23.75 11.29 0.25
CA GLU A 71 24.61 11.81 -0.80
C GLU A 71 23.83 11.92 -2.13
N GLU A 72 24.28 12.78 -3.03
CA GLU A 72 23.65 12.95 -4.34
C GLU A 72 23.79 11.66 -5.17
N ASN A 73 22.67 11.17 -5.73
CA ASN A 73 22.60 9.94 -6.51
C ASN A 73 23.02 8.64 -5.76
N CYS A 74 23.06 8.65 -4.42
CA CYS A 74 23.37 7.45 -3.64
C CYS A 74 22.34 6.32 -3.84
N ALA A 75 22.78 5.06 -3.68
CA ALA A 75 21.91 3.90 -3.81
C ALA A 75 21.03 3.70 -2.55
N SER A 76 19.94 4.47 -2.48
CA SER A 76 19.01 4.51 -1.34
C SER A 76 18.36 3.17 -0.99
N TYR A 77 17.81 3.12 0.22
CA TYR A 77 17.05 2.00 0.74
C TYR A 77 15.76 1.68 -0.04
N GLU A 78 15.24 2.62 -0.85
CA GLU A 78 13.85 2.62 -1.35
C GLU A 78 13.54 1.46 -2.32
N ARG A 79 14.54 0.99 -3.10
CA ARG A 79 14.37 -0.22 -3.95
C ARG A 79 14.32 -1.51 -3.11
N LEU A 80 14.95 -1.51 -1.94
CA LEU A 80 14.92 -2.63 -1.00
C LEU A 80 13.64 -2.56 -0.14
N GLU A 81 13.18 -1.37 0.26
CA GLU A 81 11.86 -1.13 0.89
C GLU A 81 10.74 -1.73 0.02
N PHE A 82 10.70 -1.38 -1.27
CA PHE A 82 9.72 -1.91 -2.24
C PHE A 82 9.66 -3.45 -2.27
N MET A 83 10.81 -4.11 -2.08
CA MET A 83 10.91 -5.56 -2.05
C MET A 83 10.50 -6.13 -0.68
N GLY A 84 10.94 -5.48 0.39
CA GLY A 84 10.67 -5.83 1.77
C GLY A 84 9.20 -5.74 2.16
N ASP A 85 8.50 -4.68 1.74
CA ASP A 85 7.04 -4.52 1.84
C ASP A 85 6.32 -5.78 1.33
N ALA A 86 6.62 -6.18 0.09
CA ALA A 86 5.96 -7.32 -0.53
C ALA A 86 6.32 -8.66 0.14
N ALA A 87 7.59 -8.84 0.53
CA ALA A 87 8.05 -10.05 1.21
C ALA A 87 7.46 -10.18 2.63
N LEU A 88 7.41 -9.08 3.38
CA LEU A 88 6.81 -8.98 4.71
C LEU A 88 5.30 -9.27 4.65
N ASN A 89 4.59 -8.67 3.70
CA ASN A 89 3.16 -8.92 3.51
C ASN A 89 2.87 -10.40 3.26
N LEU A 90 3.68 -11.10 2.45
CA LEU A 90 3.50 -12.54 2.24
C LEU A 90 3.85 -13.38 3.48
N LEU A 91 4.91 -13.06 4.22
CA LEU A 91 5.25 -13.76 5.46
C LEU A 91 4.11 -13.69 6.48
N ILE A 92 3.61 -12.48 6.74
CA ILE A 92 2.53 -12.25 7.70
C ILE A 92 1.20 -12.83 7.20
N ALA A 93 0.90 -12.76 5.89
CA ALA A 93 -0.27 -13.42 5.32
C ALA A 93 -0.21 -14.94 5.50
N THR A 94 0.94 -15.56 5.24
CA THR A 94 1.13 -17.03 5.35
C THR A 94 1.05 -17.49 6.80
N GLU A 95 1.74 -16.82 7.73
CA GLU A 95 1.69 -17.12 9.16
C GLU A 95 0.27 -16.99 9.73
N HIS A 96 -0.46 -15.92 9.38
CA HIS A 96 -1.84 -15.76 9.81
C HIS A 96 -2.80 -16.79 9.19
N PHE A 97 -2.62 -17.13 7.90
CA PHE A 97 -3.42 -18.15 7.24
C PHE A 97 -3.27 -19.53 7.89
N LEU A 98 -2.05 -19.87 8.33
CA LEU A 98 -1.74 -21.15 8.97
C LEU A 98 -2.18 -21.19 10.44
N ASN A 99 -1.86 -20.15 11.23
CA ASN A 99 -2.12 -20.15 12.68
C ASN A 99 -3.58 -19.83 13.04
N TYR A 100 -4.34 -19.21 12.15
CA TYR A 100 -5.72 -18.79 12.40
C TYR A 100 -6.69 -19.36 11.34
N PRO A 101 -6.89 -20.69 11.29
CA PRO A 101 -7.71 -21.35 10.28
C PRO A 101 -9.19 -20.91 10.30
N ASP A 102 -9.73 -20.63 11.49
CA ASP A 102 -11.14 -20.28 11.70
C ASP A 102 -11.39 -18.76 11.68
N LEU A 103 -10.36 -17.94 11.46
CA LEU A 103 -10.48 -16.49 11.49
C LEU A 103 -11.05 -15.96 10.16
N PRO A 104 -12.15 -15.17 10.17
CA PRO A 104 -12.74 -14.64 8.95
C PRO A 104 -11.77 -13.75 8.14
N PRO A 105 -11.87 -13.74 6.80
CA PRO A 105 -10.96 -13.01 5.91
C PRO A 105 -10.84 -11.52 6.27
N GLY A 106 -11.96 -10.84 6.58
CA GLY A 106 -11.93 -9.44 7.01
C GLY A 106 -11.14 -9.18 8.32
N LYS A 107 -11.07 -10.17 9.23
CA LYS A 107 -10.21 -10.10 10.42
C LYS A 107 -8.75 -10.42 10.08
N LEU A 108 -8.48 -11.39 9.20
CA LEU A 108 -7.13 -11.70 8.70
C LEU A 108 -6.49 -10.50 7.99
N THR A 109 -7.23 -9.78 7.15
CA THR A 109 -6.76 -8.56 6.47
C THR A 109 -6.42 -7.44 7.46
N ARG A 110 -7.27 -7.20 8.47
CA ARG A 110 -6.98 -6.24 9.53
C ARG A 110 -5.75 -6.65 10.36
N LEU A 111 -5.65 -7.93 10.74
CA LEU A 111 -4.52 -8.45 11.50
C LEU A 111 -3.20 -8.35 10.72
N ARG A 112 -3.23 -8.60 9.40
CA ARG A 112 -2.09 -8.38 8.49
C ARG A 112 -1.68 -6.92 8.53
N ALA A 113 -2.61 -6.01 8.22
CA ALA A 113 -2.36 -4.57 8.17
C ALA A 113 -1.71 -4.04 9.46
N THR A 114 -2.25 -4.38 10.65
CA THR A 114 -1.69 -3.91 11.92
C THR A 114 -0.31 -4.52 12.24
N ASN A 115 0.02 -5.70 11.71
CA ASN A 115 1.34 -6.32 11.88
C ASN A 115 2.42 -5.82 10.90
N VAL A 116 2.03 -5.09 9.85
CA VAL A 116 2.96 -4.53 8.83
C VAL A 116 2.88 -3.01 8.72
N ASP A 117 2.10 -2.32 9.57
CA ASP A 117 1.98 -0.87 9.49
C ASP A 117 3.20 -0.11 10.03
N THR A 118 3.25 1.18 9.69
CA THR A 118 4.35 2.07 10.04
C THR A 118 4.60 2.16 11.55
N GLU A 119 3.57 2.11 12.39
CA GLU A 119 3.74 2.17 13.84
C GLU A 119 4.36 0.88 14.37
N LYS A 120 3.89 -0.27 13.90
CA LYS A 120 4.41 -1.59 14.27
C LYS A 120 5.89 -1.73 13.90
N LEU A 121 6.26 -1.33 12.69
CA LEU A 121 7.64 -1.43 12.20
C LEU A 121 8.56 -0.36 12.81
N ALA A 122 8.08 0.87 13.00
CA ALA A 122 8.86 1.89 13.71
C ALA A 122 9.18 1.48 15.16
N ARG A 123 8.24 0.82 15.87
CA ARG A 123 8.51 0.25 17.21
C ARG A 123 9.61 -0.80 17.19
N VAL A 124 9.77 -1.57 16.10
CA VAL A 124 10.89 -2.52 15.93
C VAL A 124 12.21 -1.76 15.74
N ALA A 125 12.22 -0.72 14.92
CA ALA A 125 13.42 0.12 14.73
C ALA A 125 13.87 0.85 16.01
N ILE A 126 12.95 1.23 16.90
CA ILE A 126 13.30 1.75 18.24
C ILE A 126 13.79 0.63 19.15
N LYS A 127 13.08 -0.51 19.20
CA LYS A 127 13.41 -1.65 20.10
C LYS A 127 14.85 -2.16 19.94
N TYR A 128 15.36 -2.17 18.72
CA TYR A 128 16.71 -2.64 18.40
C TYR A 128 17.68 -1.51 18.05
N ASN A 129 17.30 -0.24 18.26
CA ASN A 129 18.07 0.96 17.89
C ASN A 129 18.57 0.96 16.43
N LEU A 130 17.81 0.38 15.49
CA LEU A 130 18.19 0.29 14.08
C LEU A 130 18.37 1.66 13.40
N HIS A 131 17.78 2.70 13.98
CA HIS A 131 17.88 4.08 13.51
C HIS A 131 19.26 4.71 13.74
N ASP A 132 20.05 4.20 14.69
CA ASP A 132 21.41 4.71 14.96
C ASP A 132 22.39 4.38 13.81
N TYR A 133 22.06 3.36 13.00
CA TYR A 133 22.85 2.95 11.84
C TYR A 133 22.43 3.63 10.53
N LEU A 134 21.36 4.44 10.54
CA LEU A 134 20.82 5.10 9.34
C LEU A 134 21.70 6.27 8.90
N ARG A 135 22.23 6.19 7.68
CA ARG A 135 22.91 7.29 7.00
C ARG A 135 21.90 8.27 6.40
N HIS A 136 21.84 9.51 6.91
CA HIS A 136 20.96 10.56 6.40
C HIS A 136 21.46 11.98 6.72
N ASN A 137 21.19 12.95 5.84
CA ASN A 137 21.21 14.39 6.19
C ASN A 137 19.81 15.00 6.36
N LYS A 138 18.78 14.16 6.60
CA LYS A 138 17.39 14.62 6.79
C LYS A 138 17.28 15.50 8.04
N PRO A 139 16.85 16.78 7.92
CA PRO A 139 16.66 17.64 9.08
C PRO A 139 15.50 17.13 9.95
N LEU A 140 15.53 17.48 11.24
CA LEU A 140 14.50 17.15 12.25
C LEU A 140 14.29 15.67 12.57
N LEU A 141 14.83 14.71 11.79
CA LEU A 141 14.57 13.28 12.00
C LEU A 141 14.92 12.81 13.42
N LYS A 142 16.01 13.31 14.01
CA LYS A 142 16.39 13.02 15.40
C LYS A 142 15.29 13.44 16.40
N GLY A 143 14.76 14.65 16.28
CA GLY A 143 13.65 15.12 17.11
C GLY A 143 12.36 14.32 16.89
N GLN A 144 12.07 13.93 15.65
CA GLN A 144 10.92 13.05 15.35
C GLN A 144 11.07 11.66 15.97
N VAL A 145 12.29 11.12 16.05
CA VAL A 145 12.61 9.85 16.71
C VAL A 145 12.48 9.97 18.24
N GLU A 146 12.91 11.10 18.81
CA GLU A 146 12.76 11.42 20.24
C GLU A 146 11.28 11.58 20.63
N GLU A 147 10.51 12.40 19.90
CA GLU A 147 9.06 12.57 20.07
C GLU A 147 8.31 11.23 19.97
N PHE A 148 8.68 10.36 19.02
CA PHE A 148 8.09 9.03 18.89
C PHE A 148 8.47 8.11 20.07
N ARG A 149 9.72 8.19 20.54
CA ARG A 149 10.20 7.43 21.72
C ARG A 149 9.43 7.81 22.98
N ASP A 150 9.11 9.09 23.16
CA ASP A 150 8.27 9.56 24.26
C ASP A 150 6.81 9.11 24.09
N ALA A 151 6.26 9.23 22.87
CA ALA A 151 4.90 8.81 22.58
C ALA A 151 4.67 7.30 22.80
N ILE A 152 5.65 6.43 22.52
CA ILE A 152 5.52 4.99 22.82
C ILE A 152 5.65 4.65 24.32
N MET A 153 6.08 5.57 25.18
CA MET A 153 5.97 5.40 26.63
C MET A 153 4.55 5.68 27.15
N GLU A 154 3.87 6.69 26.58
CA GLU A 154 2.44 6.96 26.85
C GLU A 154 1.54 5.84 26.26
N TYR A 155 1.89 5.35 25.06
CA TYR A 155 1.19 4.27 24.36
C TYR A 155 2.12 3.05 24.21
N PRO A 156 2.29 2.20 25.26
CA PRO A 156 3.22 1.07 25.24
C PRO A 156 2.82 -0.07 24.31
N LEU A 157 1.53 -0.18 23.98
CA LEU A 157 0.99 -1.08 22.96
C LEU A 157 0.74 -0.34 21.65
N HIS A 158 0.55 -1.10 20.56
CA HIS A 158 0.18 -0.53 19.26
C HIS A 158 -1.11 0.30 19.39
N SER A 159 -1.03 1.58 19.01
CA SER A 159 -2.02 2.58 19.35
C SER A 159 -3.13 2.72 18.30
N THR A 160 -2.96 2.07 17.15
CA THR A 160 -3.84 2.22 15.97
C THR A 160 -3.99 3.70 15.56
N GLY A 161 -2.90 4.47 15.61
CA GLY A 161 -2.82 5.85 15.10
C GLY A 161 -3.00 6.99 16.12
N LEU A 162 -2.68 6.78 17.40
CA LEU A 162 -2.62 7.84 18.43
C LEU A 162 -1.21 8.46 18.57
N VAL A 163 -0.20 7.83 17.97
CA VAL A 163 1.18 8.29 17.87
C VAL A 163 1.53 8.60 16.41
N ASP A 164 2.50 9.49 16.20
CA ASP A 164 3.04 9.76 14.86
C ASP A 164 4.37 9.04 14.67
N ALA A 165 4.35 7.92 13.95
CA ALA A 165 5.55 7.16 13.62
C ALA A 165 6.30 7.81 12.43
N PRO A 166 7.60 8.17 12.58
CA PRO A 166 8.41 8.65 11.46
C PRO A 166 8.53 7.55 10.40
N LYS A 167 8.03 7.79 9.18
CA LYS A 167 7.94 6.74 8.13
C LYS A 167 9.27 6.00 7.91
N VAL A 168 10.36 6.75 7.88
CA VAL A 168 11.74 6.25 7.72
C VAL A 168 12.09 5.09 8.68
N LEU A 169 11.53 5.06 9.90
CA LEU A 169 11.76 3.97 10.84
C LEU A 169 11.09 2.65 10.42
N ALA A 170 9.98 2.71 9.71
CA ALA A 170 9.38 1.55 9.06
C ALA A 170 10.16 1.17 7.80
N ASP A 171 10.49 2.16 6.97
CA ASP A 171 11.17 1.96 5.69
C ASP A 171 12.50 1.20 5.85
N ILE A 172 13.30 1.51 6.87
CA ILE A 172 14.57 0.80 7.13
C ILE A 172 14.35 -0.65 7.60
N VAL A 173 13.24 -0.96 8.27
CA VAL A 173 12.89 -2.33 8.66
C VAL A 173 12.41 -3.12 7.44
N GLU A 174 11.57 -2.53 6.60
CA GLU A 174 11.17 -3.13 5.32
C GLU A 174 12.40 -3.33 4.43
N SER A 175 13.24 -2.32 4.30
CA SER A 175 14.47 -2.37 3.51
C SER A 175 15.44 -3.47 3.97
N LEU A 176 15.63 -3.63 5.28
CA LEU A 176 16.40 -4.72 5.87
C LEU A 176 15.83 -6.09 5.51
N ILE A 177 14.49 -6.25 5.55
CA ILE A 177 13.80 -7.46 5.12
C ILE A 177 14.03 -7.73 3.61
N GLY A 178 13.96 -6.69 2.78
CA GLY A 178 14.26 -6.77 1.35
C GLY A 178 15.72 -7.15 1.05
N ALA A 179 16.67 -6.62 1.82
CA ALA A 179 18.08 -6.97 1.75
C ALA A 179 18.31 -8.46 2.08
N ILE A 180 17.73 -8.95 3.17
CA ILE A 180 17.80 -10.38 3.58
C ILE A 180 17.15 -11.28 2.52
N TYR A 181 16.04 -10.85 1.91
CA TYR A 181 15.38 -11.62 0.85
C TYR A 181 16.28 -11.82 -0.37
N ILE A 182 16.96 -10.75 -0.80
CA ILE A 182 17.86 -10.76 -1.95
C ILE A 182 19.14 -11.55 -1.65
N ASP A 183 19.80 -11.32 -0.51
CA ASP A 183 20.99 -12.07 -0.10
C ASP A 183 20.68 -13.57 0.14
N GLY A 184 19.50 -13.85 0.68
CA GLY A 184 18.88 -15.17 0.79
C GLY A 184 18.47 -15.82 -0.54
N ASN A 185 18.77 -15.21 -1.69
CA ASN A 185 18.39 -15.68 -3.04
C ASN A 185 16.89 -15.99 -3.15
N PHE A 186 16.07 -15.01 -2.77
CA PHE A 186 14.61 -15.03 -2.84
C PHE A 186 13.94 -16.15 -2.01
N SER A 187 14.61 -16.64 -0.97
CA SER A 187 14.12 -17.71 -0.08
C SER A 187 13.27 -17.19 1.08
N MET A 188 11.95 -17.41 1.01
CA MET A 188 11.01 -17.09 2.10
C MET A 188 11.38 -17.74 3.44
N ASN A 189 11.95 -18.95 3.40
CA ASN A 189 12.37 -19.69 4.60
C ASN A 189 13.52 -18.98 5.34
N ILE A 190 14.49 -18.41 4.60
CA ILE A 190 15.60 -17.66 5.19
C ILE A 190 15.09 -16.37 5.83
N ILE A 191 14.23 -15.61 5.12
CA ILE A 191 13.63 -14.40 5.71
C ILE A 191 12.88 -14.75 7.00
N TRP A 192 12.06 -15.80 6.97
CA TRP A 192 11.21 -16.16 8.12
C TRP A 192 12.02 -16.48 9.38
N GLN A 193 13.14 -17.18 9.25
CA GLN A 193 14.04 -17.48 10.37
C GLN A 193 14.56 -16.23 11.09
N VAL A 194 14.79 -15.15 10.33
CA VAL A 194 15.28 -13.86 10.85
C VAL A 194 14.12 -12.99 11.35
N VAL A 195 13.16 -12.73 10.46
CA VAL A 195 12.07 -11.77 10.65
C VAL A 195 11.10 -12.20 11.75
N LYS A 196 10.91 -13.52 11.95
CA LYS A 196 10.11 -14.03 13.06
C LYS A 196 10.63 -13.54 14.41
N ASN A 197 11.94 -13.42 14.60
CA ASN A 197 12.50 -12.94 15.87
C ASN A 197 12.49 -11.41 15.95
N LEU A 198 12.82 -10.75 14.83
CA LEU A 198 12.86 -9.29 14.72
C LEU A 198 11.49 -8.63 15.04
N LEU A 199 10.38 -9.20 14.55
CA LEU A 199 9.06 -8.58 14.70
C LEU A 199 8.35 -8.87 16.04
N GLN A 200 8.90 -9.69 16.94
CA GLN A 200 8.16 -10.09 18.16
C GLN A 200 8.11 -8.97 19.22
N PRO A 201 6.98 -8.83 19.95
CA PRO A 201 5.76 -9.63 19.84
C PRO A 201 4.90 -9.24 18.62
N LEU A 202 4.38 -10.23 17.88
CA LEU A 202 3.33 -10.01 16.89
C LEU A 202 1.99 -9.69 17.59
N ILE A 203 1.14 -8.92 16.91
CA ILE A 203 -0.22 -8.59 17.37
C ILE A 203 -1.11 -9.78 17.02
N THR A 204 -1.80 -10.33 18.03
CA THR A 204 -2.69 -11.49 17.89
C THR A 204 -4.15 -11.04 17.75
N PRO A 205 -5.09 -11.90 17.30
CA PRO A 205 -6.50 -11.55 17.13
C PRO A 205 -7.16 -10.98 18.39
N GLU A 206 -6.72 -11.40 19.58
CA GLU A 206 -7.24 -10.97 20.88
C GLU A 206 -6.75 -9.56 21.26
N LYS A 207 -5.61 -9.15 20.70
CA LYS A 207 -5.00 -7.81 20.87
C LYS A 207 -5.29 -6.88 19.70
N LEU A 208 -6.05 -7.32 18.71
CA LEU A 208 -6.38 -6.53 17.52
C LEU A 208 -7.43 -5.46 17.86
N GLU A 209 -6.98 -4.23 18.06
CA GLU A 209 -7.88 -3.13 18.37
C GLU A 209 -8.72 -2.67 17.17
N ILE A 210 -9.85 -2.04 17.47
CA ILE A 210 -10.64 -1.25 16.52
C ILE A 210 -10.12 0.19 16.54
N HIS A 211 -9.99 0.80 15.35
CA HIS A 211 -9.51 2.18 15.20
C HIS A 211 -10.34 3.18 16.04
N PRO A 212 -9.73 4.18 16.72
CA PRO A 212 -10.43 5.03 17.68
C PRO A 212 -11.69 5.71 17.14
N VAL A 213 -11.64 6.23 15.90
CA VAL A 213 -12.80 6.87 15.23
C VAL A 213 -13.95 5.88 15.04
N THR A 214 -13.64 4.65 14.63
CA THR A 214 -14.64 3.59 14.44
C THR A 214 -15.26 3.17 15.77
N LYS A 215 -14.44 3.00 16.83
CA LYS A 215 -14.93 2.67 18.19
C LYS A 215 -16.00 3.65 18.69
N ILE A 216 -15.78 4.97 18.57
CA ILE A 216 -16.77 5.95 19.03
C ILE A 216 -18.01 5.99 18.11
N ILE A 217 -17.85 5.87 16.79
CA ILE A 217 -18.98 5.86 15.86
C ILE A 217 -19.89 4.66 16.14
N GLU A 218 -19.34 3.45 16.22
CA GLU A 218 -20.10 2.22 16.51
C GLU A 218 -20.77 2.28 17.89
N LEU A 219 -20.06 2.77 18.92
CA LEU A 219 -20.62 2.94 20.26
C LEU A 219 -21.79 3.92 20.26
N CYS A 220 -21.66 5.07 19.59
CA CYS A 220 -22.72 6.07 19.53
C CYS A 220 -23.93 5.54 18.75
N GLN A 221 -23.71 4.94 17.57
CA GLN A 221 -24.77 4.32 16.75
C GLN A 221 -25.55 3.26 17.51
N LYS A 222 -24.85 2.35 18.21
CA LYS A 222 -25.48 1.30 19.04
C LYS A 222 -26.36 1.84 20.17
N ASN A 223 -26.13 3.08 20.62
CA ASN A 223 -26.89 3.74 21.68
C ASN A 223 -27.81 4.87 21.15
N GLY A 224 -27.98 5.00 19.82
CA GLY A 224 -28.83 6.03 19.21
C GLY A 224 -28.29 7.47 19.30
N LEU A 225 -27.02 7.64 19.67
CA LEU A 225 -26.38 8.95 19.87
C LEU A 225 -25.76 9.48 18.56
N LYS A 226 -25.80 10.80 18.35
CA LYS A 226 -25.19 11.45 17.18
C LYS A 226 -23.81 11.99 17.51
N VAL A 227 -22.78 11.44 16.85
CA VAL A 227 -21.40 11.93 16.95
C VAL A 227 -21.10 12.95 15.85
N LYS A 228 -20.39 14.03 16.20
CA LYS A 228 -19.86 15.05 15.29
C LYS A 228 -18.42 15.37 15.67
N PHE A 229 -17.54 15.41 14.67
CA PHE A 229 -16.20 15.97 14.82
C PHE A 229 -16.25 17.48 14.51
N VAL A 230 -15.58 18.28 15.33
CA VAL A 230 -15.37 19.71 15.11
C VAL A 230 -13.87 19.91 14.94
N ASP A 231 -13.50 20.54 13.84
CA ASP A 231 -12.14 20.58 13.32
C ASP A 231 -11.65 22.03 13.35
N SER A 232 -10.71 22.31 14.25
CA SER A 232 -10.02 23.59 14.41
C SER A 232 -8.50 23.40 14.28
N TRP A 233 -8.09 22.35 13.56
CA TRP A 233 -6.72 21.87 13.60
C TRP A 233 -5.72 22.85 13.00
N GLU A 234 -6.10 23.53 11.90
CA GLU A 234 -5.24 24.53 11.23
C GLU A 234 -5.00 25.77 12.10
N GLU A 235 -5.92 26.10 13.01
CA GLU A 235 -5.85 27.27 13.88
C GLU A 235 -5.16 26.97 15.23
N THR A 236 -5.36 25.75 15.76
CA THR A 236 -5.05 25.44 17.18
C THR A 236 -4.30 24.12 17.40
N GLY A 237 -4.15 23.29 16.37
CA GLY A 237 -3.69 21.90 16.46
C GLY A 237 -4.71 20.94 17.12
N GLU A 238 -5.94 21.40 17.39
CA GLU A 238 -6.97 20.65 18.13
C GLU A 238 -8.13 20.17 17.24
N VAL A 239 -8.66 19.00 17.61
CA VAL A 239 -9.93 18.46 17.12
C VAL A 239 -10.79 18.09 18.32
N GLU A 240 -12.08 18.36 18.23
CA GLU A 240 -13.06 18.02 19.25
C GLU A 240 -14.06 16.97 18.76
N VAL A 241 -14.53 16.12 19.66
CA VAL A 241 -15.64 15.19 19.42
C VAL A 241 -16.81 15.56 20.32
N HIS A 242 -17.94 15.81 19.67
CA HIS A 242 -19.21 16.15 20.30
C HIS A 242 -20.20 15.01 20.09
N VAL A 243 -20.95 14.64 21.14
CA VAL A 243 -22.02 13.64 21.09
C VAL A 243 -23.29 14.29 21.60
N ASP A 244 -24.35 14.27 20.77
CA ASP A 244 -25.61 14.99 20.97
C ASP A 244 -25.41 16.47 21.36
N GLY A 245 -24.45 17.13 20.70
CA GLY A 245 -24.11 18.54 20.93
C GLY A 245 -23.30 18.82 22.20
N LYS A 246 -22.89 17.79 22.95
CA LYS A 246 -22.00 17.94 24.11
C LYS A 246 -20.58 17.51 23.77
N LEU A 247 -19.60 18.35 24.09
CA LEU A 247 -18.19 17.97 24.03
C LEU A 247 -17.92 16.74 24.91
N VAL A 248 -17.38 15.68 24.32
CA VAL A 248 -16.98 14.45 25.03
C VAL A 248 -15.49 14.15 24.93
N GLY A 249 -14.79 14.64 23.90
CA GLY A 249 -13.36 14.41 23.72
C GLY A 249 -12.66 15.57 23.02
N LYS A 250 -11.39 15.78 23.37
CA LYS A 250 -10.46 16.65 22.65
C LYS A 250 -9.20 15.87 22.32
N GLY A 251 -8.56 16.20 21.20
CA GLY A 251 -7.26 15.68 20.82
C GLY A 251 -6.42 16.78 20.21
N LYS A 252 -5.19 16.94 20.72
CA LYS A 252 -4.21 17.91 20.23
C LYS A 252 -3.00 17.21 19.66
N PHE A 253 -2.57 17.61 18.46
CA PHE A 253 -1.30 17.20 17.89
C PHE A 253 -0.88 18.15 16.76
N ASN A 254 0.31 18.74 16.86
CA ASN A 254 0.75 19.77 15.90
C ASN A 254 1.29 19.19 14.58
N GLY A 255 1.64 17.90 14.53
CA GLY A 255 2.21 17.25 13.33
C GLY A 255 1.14 16.85 12.31
N LYS A 256 0.53 15.67 12.47
CA LYS A 256 -0.52 15.14 11.59
C LYS A 256 -1.92 15.31 12.18
N LYS A 257 -2.79 16.02 11.48
CA LYS A 257 -4.24 16.17 11.76
C LYS A 257 -4.95 14.86 12.14
N LEU A 258 -4.64 13.76 11.45
CA LEU A 258 -5.22 12.44 11.75
C LEU A 258 -4.94 11.96 13.17
N VAL A 259 -3.77 12.26 13.74
CA VAL A 259 -3.42 11.90 15.12
C VAL A 259 -4.24 12.72 16.11
N ALA A 260 -4.49 14.01 15.84
CA ALA A 260 -5.40 14.84 16.64
C ALA A 260 -6.85 14.30 16.60
N ILE A 261 -7.36 13.93 15.41
CA ILE A 261 -8.67 13.29 15.23
C ILE A 261 -8.76 11.98 16.04
N ASN A 262 -7.73 11.13 15.96
CA ASN A 262 -7.71 9.83 16.63
C ASN A 262 -7.65 9.97 18.16
N ARG A 263 -6.85 10.90 18.69
CA ARG A 263 -6.81 11.25 20.12
C ARG A 263 -8.16 11.80 20.60
N ALA A 264 -8.79 12.67 19.82
CA ALA A 264 -10.11 13.21 20.14
C ALA A 264 -11.19 12.10 20.19
N ALA A 265 -11.15 11.17 19.23
CA ALA A 265 -12.02 10.00 19.20
C ALA A 265 -11.77 9.03 20.36
N HIS A 266 -10.51 8.77 20.72
CA HIS A 266 -10.15 7.92 21.86
C HIS A 266 -10.66 8.51 23.18
N ASN A 267 -10.35 9.79 23.44
CA ASN A 267 -10.81 10.50 24.64
C ASN A 267 -12.34 10.59 24.70
N GLY A 268 -12.98 10.87 23.56
CA GLY A 268 -14.43 10.86 23.43
C GLY A 268 -15.04 9.49 23.73
N TYR A 269 -14.44 8.41 23.22
CA TYR A 269 -14.90 7.04 23.47
C TYR A 269 -14.87 6.71 24.96
N LEU A 270 -13.75 6.97 25.65
CA LEU A 270 -13.62 6.75 27.09
C LEU A 270 -14.68 7.51 27.89
N GLN A 271 -14.93 8.77 27.53
CA GLN A 271 -15.92 9.61 28.20
C GLN A 271 -17.36 9.15 27.92
N VAL A 272 -17.69 8.70 26.70
CA VAL A 272 -19.02 8.15 26.38
C VAL A 272 -19.24 6.82 27.11
N VAL A 273 -18.25 5.92 27.15
CA VAL A 273 -18.33 4.67 27.94
C VAL A 273 -18.58 4.99 29.42
N LYS A 274 -17.82 5.93 30.01
CA LYS A 274 -18.00 6.37 31.40
C LYS A 274 -19.42 6.90 31.65
N ASN A 275 -19.93 7.75 30.76
CA ASN A 275 -21.29 8.31 30.86
C ASN A 275 -22.38 7.24 30.75
N LEU A 276 -22.20 6.21 29.91
CA LEU A 276 -23.14 5.09 29.76
C LEU A 276 -23.11 4.15 30.97
N SER A 277 -21.94 3.90 31.56
CA SER A 277 -21.81 3.10 32.79
C SER A 277 -22.48 3.80 33.98
N VAL A 278 -22.30 5.11 34.16
CA VAL A 278 -22.94 5.89 35.24
C VAL A 278 -24.47 5.91 35.12
N LYS A 279 -25.02 5.89 33.90
CA LYS A 279 -26.48 5.77 33.69
C LYS A 279 -27.07 4.41 34.08
N LYS A 280 -26.25 3.37 34.24
CA LYS A 280 -26.72 2.04 34.69
C LYS A 280 -26.72 1.86 36.20
N THR A 281 -26.05 2.72 36.96
CA THR A 281 -25.89 2.59 38.42
C THR A 281 -26.90 3.41 39.25
N THR A 282 -28.01 3.86 38.66
CA THR A 282 -29.05 4.65 39.35
C THR A 282 -30.38 3.92 39.54
N HIS A 283 -30.37 2.58 39.51
CA HIS A 283 -31.49 1.70 39.88
C HIS A 283 -31.00 0.49 40.68
N ASP A 284 -31.13 0.57 42.01
CA ASP A 284 -31.19 -0.55 42.96
C ASP A 284 -32.52 -1.31 42.77
N TYR A 285 -32.73 -2.61 43.04
CA TYR A 285 -31.90 -3.80 43.35
C TYR A 285 -32.85 -5.04 43.17
N PRO A 286 -32.50 -6.34 43.42
CA PRO A 286 -31.32 -6.92 44.06
C PRO A 286 -30.57 -8.01 43.24
N CYS A 287 -29.62 -8.67 43.89
CA CYS A 287 -28.74 -9.72 43.36
C CYS A 287 -29.45 -11.00 42.91
N ASP A 288 -28.83 -11.72 41.98
CA ASP A 288 -28.63 -13.16 42.15
C ASP A 288 -27.32 -13.63 41.49
N GLU A 289 -26.65 -14.59 42.11
CA GLU A 289 -25.48 -15.25 41.53
C GLU A 289 -25.97 -16.37 40.61
N ASN A 290 -25.53 -16.41 39.35
CA ASN A 290 -24.96 -17.64 38.78
C ASN A 290 -24.30 -17.42 37.41
N LEU A 291 -23.25 -18.22 37.21
CA LEU A 291 -22.45 -18.34 35.99
C LEU A 291 -22.77 -19.70 35.34
N VAL A 292 -22.48 -19.84 34.04
CA VAL A 292 -22.44 -21.09 33.24
C VAL A 292 -23.75 -21.58 32.59
N SER A 293 -23.69 -21.71 31.25
CA SER A 293 -24.55 -22.53 30.36
C SER A 293 -26.02 -22.08 30.20
N LEU A 294 -26.66 -22.14 29.03
CA LEU A 294 -26.65 -23.19 28.01
C LEU A 294 -26.93 -22.66 26.58
N TYR A 295 -26.53 -23.43 25.58
CA TYR A 295 -27.15 -23.41 24.23
C TYR A 295 -28.50 -24.14 24.25
N THR A 296 -29.28 -24.01 23.16
CA THR A 296 -30.67 -24.49 22.95
C THR A 296 -31.73 -23.57 23.62
N SER A 297 -32.90 -23.34 23.03
CA SER A 297 -33.67 -24.25 22.16
C SER A 297 -34.55 -23.57 21.11
N SER A 298 -35.09 -24.41 20.21
CA SER A 298 -36.35 -24.29 19.46
C SER A 298 -36.56 -23.07 18.54
N SER A 299 -36.77 -23.18 17.23
CA SER A 299 -37.60 -24.12 16.44
C SER A 299 -39.11 -23.95 16.64
N GLU A 300 -39.71 -23.05 15.85
CA GLU A 300 -41.08 -23.25 15.35
C GLU A 300 -41.11 -23.06 13.83
N MET A 301 -41.84 -23.95 13.17
CA MET A 301 -42.01 -23.94 11.72
C MET A 301 -42.95 -22.80 11.30
N ASN A 302 -42.62 -22.11 10.21
CA ASN A 302 -43.65 -21.60 9.32
C ASN A 302 -43.43 -22.22 7.93
N GLN A 303 -44.40 -23.03 7.50
CA GLN A 303 -44.43 -23.57 6.14
C GLN A 303 -44.71 -22.42 5.18
N ILE A 304 -43.69 -21.98 4.47
CA ILE A 304 -43.84 -21.22 3.22
C ILE A 304 -43.51 -22.17 2.09
N THR A 305 -44.43 -22.28 1.14
CA THR A 305 -44.39 -23.24 0.04
C THR A 305 -43.17 -23.01 -0.84
N LEU A 306 -42.27 -23.99 -0.87
CA LEU A 306 -41.12 -24.04 -1.77
C LEU A 306 -41.61 -24.05 -3.23
N ASN A 307 -41.10 -23.11 -4.04
CA ASN A 307 -41.04 -23.22 -5.49
C ASN A 307 -39.71 -22.56 -5.95
N ASP A 308 -38.88 -23.37 -6.62
CA ASP A 308 -37.70 -23.01 -7.42
C ASP A 308 -36.60 -22.15 -6.78
N GLU A 309 -35.83 -22.73 -5.85
CA GLU A 309 -34.43 -22.31 -5.63
C GLU A 309 -33.57 -22.71 -6.84
N THR A 310 -33.25 -21.74 -7.69
CA THR A 310 -32.26 -21.92 -8.77
C THR A 310 -30.83 -22.00 -8.21
N HIS A 311 -30.42 -23.20 -7.82
CA HIS A 311 -29.00 -23.52 -7.68
C HIS A 311 -28.31 -23.30 -9.04
N ILE A 312 -27.55 -22.22 -9.18
CA ILE A 312 -26.62 -22.04 -10.30
C ILE A 312 -25.42 -22.96 -10.02
N VAL A 313 -25.59 -24.23 -10.39
CA VAL A 313 -24.50 -25.17 -10.59
C VAL A 313 -23.64 -24.58 -11.72
N PRO A 314 -22.29 -24.51 -11.59
CA PRO A 314 -21.44 -23.95 -12.62
C PRO A 314 -21.65 -24.70 -13.95
N GLU A 315 -21.62 -23.98 -15.07
CA GLU A 315 -21.88 -24.55 -16.39
C GLU A 315 -20.80 -25.58 -16.81
N ARG A 316 -19.67 -25.64 -16.08
CA ARG A 316 -18.50 -26.48 -16.36
C ARG A 316 -17.82 -26.97 -15.07
N SER A 317 -17.07 -28.06 -15.17
CA SER A 317 -16.33 -28.62 -14.03
C SER A 317 -14.98 -27.92 -13.82
N VAL A 318 -14.58 -27.69 -12.57
CA VAL A 318 -13.38 -26.92 -12.23
C VAL A 318 -12.08 -27.60 -12.69
N GLU A 319 -12.09 -28.90 -12.94
CA GLU A 319 -10.98 -29.68 -13.48
C GLU A 319 -10.53 -29.22 -14.88
N GLU A 320 -11.38 -28.51 -15.64
CA GLU A 320 -10.95 -27.87 -16.88
C GLU A 320 -9.96 -26.73 -16.64
N VAL A 321 -10.03 -26.06 -15.49
CA VAL A 321 -9.11 -24.96 -15.12
C VAL A 321 -7.68 -25.46 -15.03
N GLU A 322 -7.45 -26.71 -14.60
CA GLU A 322 -6.11 -27.33 -14.57
C GLU A 322 -5.42 -27.33 -15.94
N LYS A 323 -6.20 -27.48 -17.03
CA LYS A 323 -5.71 -27.41 -18.41
C LYS A 323 -5.40 -25.96 -18.81
N ILE A 324 -6.23 -25.00 -18.36
CA ILE A 324 -6.06 -23.56 -18.62
C ILE A 324 -4.75 -23.05 -18.01
N ILE A 325 -4.43 -23.45 -16.78
CA ILE A 325 -3.22 -23.01 -16.07
C ILE A 325 -2.02 -23.95 -16.28
N ALA A 326 -2.21 -25.11 -16.94
CA ALA A 326 -1.21 -26.16 -17.09
C ALA A 326 -0.59 -26.64 -15.75
N TYR A 327 -1.43 -26.78 -14.72
CA TYR A 327 -1.06 -27.24 -13.37
C TYR A 327 -2.10 -28.24 -12.86
N LYS A 328 -1.65 -29.42 -12.44
CA LYS A 328 -2.48 -30.47 -11.85
C LYS A 328 -2.45 -30.32 -10.32
N PHE A 329 -3.61 -30.12 -9.70
CA PHE A 329 -3.72 -30.04 -8.25
C PHE A 329 -3.53 -31.41 -7.61
N LYS A 330 -2.82 -31.45 -6.49
CA LYS A 330 -2.74 -32.63 -5.60
C LYS A 330 -4.01 -32.74 -4.75
N ASN A 331 -4.53 -31.61 -4.29
CA ASN A 331 -5.77 -31.49 -3.55
C ASN A 331 -6.82 -30.71 -4.39
N PRO A 332 -7.73 -31.40 -5.10
CA PRO A 332 -8.73 -30.74 -5.94
C PRO A 332 -9.70 -29.85 -5.15
N ASN A 333 -9.85 -30.08 -3.84
CA ASN A 333 -10.69 -29.23 -2.98
C ASN A 333 -10.19 -27.78 -2.91
N LEU A 334 -8.88 -27.52 -3.04
CA LEU A 334 -8.33 -26.16 -3.09
C LEU A 334 -8.78 -25.41 -4.35
N LEU A 335 -8.79 -26.10 -5.50
CA LEU A 335 -9.29 -25.55 -6.76
C LEU A 335 -10.81 -25.32 -6.68
N GLN A 336 -11.55 -26.28 -6.14
CA GLN A 336 -13.00 -26.14 -5.94
C GLN A 336 -13.33 -24.97 -4.98
N GLN A 337 -12.59 -24.81 -3.89
CA GLN A 337 -12.72 -23.70 -2.95
C GLN A 337 -12.44 -22.34 -3.63
N ALA A 338 -11.38 -22.25 -4.45
CA ALA A 338 -11.03 -21.03 -5.17
C ALA A 338 -12.13 -20.53 -6.11
N PHE A 339 -13.01 -21.42 -6.56
CA PHE A 339 -14.19 -21.14 -7.37
C PHE A 339 -15.51 -21.21 -6.58
N THR A 340 -15.50 -20.86 -5.29
CA THR A 340 -16.71 -20.86 -4.44
C THR A 340 -16.94 -19.50 -3.77
N HIS A 341 -17.99 -18.78 -4.19
CA HIS A 341 -18.39 -17.53 -3.54
C HIS A 341 -19.18 -17.84 -2.25
N SER A 342 -19.03 -17.01 -1.22
CA SER A 342 -19.68 -17.16 0.10
C SER A 342 -21.22 -17.15 0.08
N SER A 343 -21.83 -16.84 -1.06
CA SER A 343 -23.28 -16.92 -1.29
C SER A 343 -23.72 -18.20 -1.99
N PHE A 344 -22.87 -19.21 -2.16
CA PHE A 344 -23.25 -20.49 -2.79
C PHE A 344 -24.12 -21.32 -1.83
N GLU A 345 -23.59 -21.60 -0.65
CA GLU A 345 -24.19 -22.39 0.43
C GLU A 345 -23.81 -21.78 1.78
N GLU A 346 -24.66 -21.97 2.80
CA GLU A 346 -24.38 -21.47 4.15
C GLU A 346 -23.14 -22.16 4.75
N ASN A 347 -22.25 -21.40 5.37
CA ASN A 347 -21.00 -21.89 5.99
C ASN A 347 -20.06 -22.69 5.05
N CYS A 348 -20.20 -22.53 3.73
CA CYS A 348 -19.29 -23.17 2.77
C CYS A 348 -17.86 -22.58 2.84
N ALA A 349 -16.86 -23.40 2.50
CA ALA A 349 -15.49 -22.94 2.31
C ALA A 349 -15.43 -22.01 1.08
N SER A 350 -15.42 -20.70 1.31
CA SER A 350 -15.34 -19.68 0.27
C SER A 350 -13.91 -19.46 -0.23
N TYR A 351 -13.80 -18.81 -1.39
CA TYR A 351 -12.55 -18.41 -2.01
C TYR A 351 -11.77 -17.36 -1.19
N GLU A 352 -12.40 -16.67 -0.23
CA GLU A 352 -11.92 -15.41 0.37
C GLU A 352 -10.66 -15.58 1.24
N ARG A 353 -10.49 -16.73 1.90
CA ARG A 353 -9.23 -17.04 2.63
C ARG A 353 -8.07 -17.33 1.69
N LEU A 354 -8.35 -17.87 0.51
CA LEU A 354 -7.37 -18.13 -0.55
C LEU A 354 -7.05 -16.84 -1.33
N GLU A 355 -8.03 -15.95 -1.55
CA GLU A 355 -7.85 -14.57 -2.06
C GLU A 355 -6.83 -13.82 -1.17
N TYR A 356 -7.06 -13.81 0.14
CA TYR A 356 -6.21 -13.12 1.13
C TYR A 356 -4.72 -13.48 1.06
N VAL A 357 -4.38 -14.75 0.87
CA VAL A 357 -2.97 -15.18 0.70
C VAL A 357 -2.51 -15.00 -0.75
N GLY A 358 -3.39 -15.24 -1.73
CA GLY A 358 -3.11 -15.09 -3.15
C GLY A 358 -2.75 -13.67 -3.59
N ASP A 359 -3.42 -12.67 -3.03
CA ASP A 359 -3.07 -11.24 -3.14
C ASP A 359 -1.61 -10.98 -2.73
N ALA A 360 -1.21 -11.48 -1.55
CA ALA A 360 0.15 -11.29 -1.05
C ALA A 360 1.21 -12.05 -1.90
N VAL A 361 0.88 -13.27 -2.35
CA VAL A 361 1.73 -14.06 -3.26
C VAL A 361 1.90 -13.34 -4.59
N LEU A 362 0.82 -12.84 -5.18
CA LEU A 362 0.81 -12.11 -6.44
C LEU A 362 1.64 -10.83 -6.35
N ASN A 363 1.46 -10.04 -5.29
CA ASN A 363 2.23 -8.83 -5.06
C ASN A 363 3.73 -9.10 -5.00
N LEU A 364 4.17 -10.14 -4.28
CA LEU A 364 5.58 -10.51 -4.23
C LEU A 364 6.11 -11.06 -5.56
N LEU A 365 5.36 -11.92 -6.25
CA LEU A 365 5.77 -12.45 -7.55
C LEU A 365 6.00 -11.35 -8.58
N ILE A 366 5.10 -10.37 -8.65
CA ILE A 366 5.20 -9.24 -9.57
C ILE A 366 6.28 -8.24 -9.10
N ALA A 367 6.44 -8.01 -7.79
CA ALA A 367 7.54 -7.19 -7.26
C ALA A 367 8.92 -7.78 -7.61
N THR A 368 9.13 -9.08 -7.35
CA THR A 368 10.37 -9.81 -7.67
C THR A 368 10.66 -9.79 -9.17
N ALA A 369 9.65 -10.05 -10.01
CA ALA A 369 9.81 -9.98 -11.46
C ALA A 369 10.24 -8.57 -11.91
N HIS A 370 9.53 -7.52 -11.51
CA HIS A 370 9.87 -6.15 -11.91
C HIS A 370 11.21 -5.65 -11.34
N TYR A 371 11.58 -6.06 -10.13
CA TYR A 371 12.86 -5.68 -9.53
C TYR A 371 14.06 -6.25 -10.31
N LEU A 372 13.91 -7.47 -10.83
CA LEU A 372 14.91 -8.17 -11.64
C LEU A 372 14.92 -7.70 -13.10
N ASP A 373 13.74 -7.57 -13.72
CA ASP A 373 13.59 -7.15 -15.11
C ASP A 373 13.96 -5.66 -15.31
N TYR A 374 13.89 -4.84 -14.26
CA TYR A 374 14.19 -3.39 -14.30
C TYR A 374 15.15 -2.96 -13.16
N PRO A 375 16.47 -3.26 -13.27
CA PRO A 375 17.45 -2.99 -12.21
C PRO A 375 17.66 -1.49 -11.91
N ASP A 376 17.53 -0.63 -12.92
CA ASP A 376 17.80 0.82 -12.79
C ASP A 376 16.52 1.66 -12.63
N LEU A 377 15.35 1.01 -12.51
CA LEU A 377 14.07 1.70 -12.45
C LEU A 377 13.82 2.28 -11.04
N PRO A 378 13.48 3.59 -10.92
CA PRO A 378 13.18 4.20 -9.64
C PRO A 378 12.01 3.54 -8.89
N PRO A 379 12.04 3.51 -7.55
CA PRO A 379 11.04 2.84 -6.72
C PRO A 379 9.60 3.28 -7.02
N GLY A 380 9.36 4.59 -7.20
CA GLY A 380 8.03 5.10 -7.56
C GLY A 380 7.49 4.57 -8.91
N LYS A 381 8.36 4.27 -9.88
CA LYS A 381 7.95 3.63 -11.14
C LYS A 381 7.74 2.12 -10.97
N LEU A 382 8.57 1.44 -10.17
CA LEU A 382 8.37 0.03 -9.79
C LEU A 382 7.02 -0.18 -9.10
N THR A 383 6.67 0.66 -8.12
CA THR A 383 5.38 0.62 -7.41
C THR A 383 4.19 0.82 -8.36
N ARG A 384 4.26 1.80 -9.28
CA ARG A 384 3.21 2.00 -10.29
C ARG A 384 3.07 0.81 -11.24
N LEU A 385 4.18 0.23 -11.69
CA LEU A 385 4.17 -0.93 -12.59
C LEU A 385 3.67 -2.20 -11.88
N ARG A 386 4.01 -2.40 -10.59
CA ARG A 386 3.44 -3.44 -9.72
C ARG A 386 1.93 -3.25 -9.63
N ALA A 387 1.46 -2.08 -9.20
CA ALA A 387 0.04 -1.78 -9.01
C ALA A 387 -0.80 -2.07 -10.27
N ALA A 388 -0.37 -1.59 -11.45
CA ALA A 388 -1.09 -1.83 -12.71
C ALA A 388 -1.15 -3.32 -13.11
N ASN A 389 -0.22 -4.16 -12.64
CA ASN A 389 -0.20 -5.59 -12.94
C ASN A 389 -0.96 -6.46 -11.94
N VAL A 390 -1.36 -5.90 -10.78
CA VAL A 390 -2.08 -6.63 -9.71
C VAL A 390 -3.46 -6.04 -9.39
N ASP A 391 -3.88 -4.96 -10.07
CA ASP A 391 -5.18 -4.34 -9.77
C ASP A 391 -6.38 -5.13 -10.30
N THR A 392 -7.55 -4.75 -9.77
CA THR A 392 -8.83 -5.41 -10.06
C THR A 392 -9.16 -5.44 -11.55
N GLU A 393 -8.79 -4.41 -12.32
CA GLU A 393 -9.07 -4.36 -13.76
C GLU A 393 -8.18 -5.35 -14.53
N LYS A 394 -6.88 -5.39 -14.22
CA LYS A 394 -5.93 -6.32 -14.83
C LYS A 394 -6.32 -7.77 -14.56
N LEU A 395 -6.69 -8.10 -13.33
CA LEU A 395 -7.05 -9.46 -12.93
C LEU A 395 -8.44 -9.84 -13.45
N ALA A 396 -9.42 -8.94 -13.44
CA ALA A 396 -10.71 -9.19 -14.05
C ALA A 396 -10.60 -9.45 -15.58
N ARG A 397 -9.72 -8.73 -16.29
CA ARG A 397 -9.40 -9.02 -17.71
C ARG A 397 -8.82 -10.42 -17.91
N VAL A 398 -8.00 -10.93 -16.97
CA VAL A 398 -7.51 -12.32 -16.99
C VAL A 398 -8.67 -13.31 -16.79
N ALA A 399 -9.58 -13.05 -15.86
CA ALA A 399 -10.77 -13.89 -15.66
C ALA A 399 -11.70 -13.91 -16.87
N ILE A 400 -11.88 -12.79 -17.59
CA ILE A 400 -12.63 -12.77 -18.85
C ILE A 400 -11.89 -13.55 -19.95
N LYS A 401 -10.57 -13.36 -20.10
CA LYS A 401 -9.74 -14.03 -21.13
C LYS A 401 -9.89 -15.56 -21.12
N TYR A 402 -10.01 -16.15 -19.95
CA TYR A 402 -10.16 -17.60 -19.78
C TYR A 402 -11.58 -18.05 -19.37
N ASN A 403 -12.55 -17.13 -19.36
CA ASN A 403 -13.92 -17.35 -18.89
C ASN A 403 -14.01 -18.01 -17.49
N LEU A 404 -13.15 -17.59 -16.56
CA LEU A 404 -13.03 -18.20 -15.22
C LEU A 404 -14.31 -18.08 -14.37
N HIS A 405 -15.18 -17.13 -14.70
CA HIS A 405 -16.48 -16.96 -14.04
C HIS A 405 -17.48 -18.07 -14.36
N ASP A 406 -17.33 -18.80 -15.48
CA ASP A 406 -18.20 -19.93 -15.84
C ASP A 406 -18.08 -21.11 -14.86
N TYR A 407 -16.94 -21.17 -14.14
CA TYR A 407 -16.64 -22.19 -13.12
C TYR A 407 -17.01 -21.77 -11.70
N LEU A 408 -17.41 -20.50 -11.48
CA LEU A 408 -17.67 -19.96 -10.14
C LEU A 408 -19.03 -20.41 -9.61
N ARG A 409 -19.01 -21.08 -8.45
CA ARG A 409 -20.21 -21.47 -7.70
C ARG A 409 -20.75 -20.28 -6.92
N HIS A 410 -21.95 -19.78 -7.24
CA HIS A 410 -22.57 -18.62 -6.56
C HIS A 410 -24.11 -18.56 -6.69
N LYS A 411 -24.81 -17.98 -5.71
CA LYS A 411 -26.22 -17.50 -5.84
C LYS A 411 -26.36 -15.97 -6.05
N LYS A 412 -25.29 -15.26 -6.44
CA LYS A 412 -25.27 -13.79 -6.61
C LYS A 412 -26.09 -13.34 -7.85
N PRO A 413 -27.23 -12.63 -7.69
CA PRO A 413 -28.21 -12.47 -8.77
C PRO A 413 -27.80 -11.52 -9.90
N LEU A 414 -26.92 -10.56 -9.64
CA LEU A 414 -26.50 -9.55 -10.63
C LEU A 414 -25.20 -9.90 -11.36
N LEU A 415 -24.49 -10.98 -10.97
CA LEU A 415 -23.13 -11.19 -11.43
C LEU A 415 -23.05 -11.41 -12.95
N LYS A 416 -23.98 -12.16 -13.56
CA LYS A 416 -24.02 -12.38 -15.01
C LYS A 416 -24.12 -11.06 -15.80
N GLY A 417 -24.98 -10.13 -15.34
CA GLY A 417 -25.11 -8.80 -15.94
C GLY A 417 -23.89 -7.90 -15.70
N GLN A 418 -23.26 -8.00 -14.53
CA GLN A 418 -22.02 -7.28 -14.23
C GLN A 418 -20.83 -7.75 -15.10
N VAL A 419 -20.72 -9.07 -15.30
CA VAL A 419 -19.72 -9.68 -16.20
C VAL A 419 -19.94 -9.23 -17.64
N GLU A 420 -21.18 -9.26 -18.13
CA GLU A 420 -21.50 -8.84 -19.49
C GLU A 420 -21.26 -7.33 -19.71
N GLY A 421 -21.66 -6.49 -18.75
CA GLY A 421 -21.34 -5.05 -18.78
C GLY A 421 -19.83 -4.80 -18.85
N PHE A 422 -19.03 -5.61 -18.15
CA PHE A 422 -17.57 -5.52 -18.18
C PHE A 422 -16.95 -6.05 -19.49
N ARG A 423 -17.48 -7.14 -20.08
CA ARG A 423 -17.09 -7.60 -21.43
C ARG A 423 -17.28 -6.49 -22.47
N ASN A 424 -18.42 -5.80 -22.43
CA ASN A 424 -18.70 -4.67 -23.32
C ASN A 424 -17.77 -3.47 -23.06
N ALA A 425 -17.51 -3.14 -21.78
CA ALA A 425 -16.57 -2.08 -21.42
C ALA A 425 -15.12 -2.38 -21.88
N ILE A 426 -14.70 -3.64 -21.90
CA ILE A 426 -13.39 -4.05 -22.45
C ILE A 426 -13.30 -3.81 -23.97
N MET A 427 -14.42 -3.84 -24.72
CA MET A 427 -14.40 -3.52 -26.15
C MET A 427 -14.24 -2.02 -26.41
N GLU A 428 -14.83 -1.17 -25.56
CA GLU A 428 -14.63 0.29 -25.59
C GLU A 428 -13.22 0.69 -25.12
N TYR A 429 -12.69 0.00 -24.09
CA TYR A 429 -11.36 0.21 -23.53
C TYR A 429 -10.52 -1.07 -23.66
N PRO A 430 -9.90 -1.36 -24.83
CA PRO A 430 -9.19 -2.61 -25.09
C PRO A 430 -7.89 -2.76 -24.29
N LEU A 431 -7.25 -1.64 -23.93
CA LEU A 431 -6.12 -1.59 -23.01
C LEU A 431 -6.59 -1.34 -21.57
N HIS A 432 -5.69 -1.55 -20.61
CA HIS A 432 -5.95 -1.23 -19.20
C HIS A 432 -6.29 0.26 -19.06
N SER A 433 -7.46 0.55 -18.49
CA SER A 433 -8.07 1.87 -18.59
C SER A 433 -7.63 2.84 -17.49
N THR A 434 -6.93 2.36 -16.46
CA THR A 434 -6.60 3.11 -15.24
C THR A 434 -7.83 3.76 -14.57
N GLY A 435 -8.97 3.07 -14.58
CA GLY A 435 -10.18 3.45 -13.84
C GLY A 435 -11.28 4.16 -14.65
N LEU A 436 -11.40 3.90 -15.96
CA LEU A 436 -12.51 4.34 -16.80
C LEU A 436 -13.67 3.32 -16.88
N ILE A 437 -13.45 2.10 -16.38
CA ILE A 437 -14.42 1.00 -16.36
C ILE A 437 -14.57 0.43 -14.95
N ASP A 438 -15.67 -0.28 -14.70
CA ASP A 438 -15.98 -0.88 -13.39
C ASP A 438 -15.86 -2.41 -13.41
N PRO A 439 -14.68 -2.99 -13.08
CA PRO A 439 -14.52 -4.43 -13.02
C PRO A 439 -15.30 -5.03 -11.82
N PRO A 440 -16.10 -6.09 -12.02
CA PRO A 440 -16.73 -6.81 -10.92
C PRO A 440 -15.65 -7.44 -10.03
N LYS A 441 -15.53 -6.98 -8.77
CA LYS A 441 -14.43 -7.36 -7.85
C LYS A 441 -14.14 -8.87 -7.84
N VAL A 442 -15.19 -9.69 -7.74
CA VAL A 442 -15.13 -11.16 -7.76
C VAL A 442 -14.33 -11.77 -8.92
N LEU A 443 -14.21 -11.10 -10.07
CA LEU A 443 -13.36 -11.56 -11.17
C LEU A 443 -11.87 -11.44 -10.87
N ALA A 444 -11.46 -10.46 -10.08
CA ALA A 444 -10.11 -10.39 -9.53
C ALA A 444 -9.95 -11.39 -8.38
N ASP A 445 -10.92 -11.46 -7.46
CA ASP A 445 -10.86 -12.31 -6.28
C ASP A 445 -10.64 -13.79 -6.63
N ILE A 446 -11.33 -14.32 -7.67
CA ILE A 446 -11.13 -15.72 -8.10
C ILE A 446 -9.76 -15.96 -8.75
N VAL A 447 -9.15 -14.92 -9.35
CA VAL A 447 -7.79 -14.99 -9.92
C VAL A 447 -6.76 -15.01 -8.80
N GLU A 448 -6.91 -14.15 -7.79
CA GLU A 448 -6.08 -14.14 -6.58
C GLU A 448 -6.25 -15.46 -5.81
N SER A 449 -7.49 -15.91 -5.63
CA SER A 449 -7.80 -17.15 -4.95
C SER A 449 -7.20 -18.38 -5.63
N LEU A 450 -7.22 -18.44 -6.97
CA LEU A 450 -6.54 -19.49 -7.73
C LEU A 450 -5.01 -19.46 -7.52
N ILE A 451 -4.40 -18.27 -7.45
CA ILE A 451 -2.97 -18.12 -7.13
C ILE A 451 -2.66 -18.63 -5.71
N GLY A 452 -3.50 -18.28 -4.73
CA GLY A 452 -3.40 -18.77 -3.35
C GLY A 452 -3.55 -20.30 -3.26
N ALA A 453 -4.50 -20.87 -4.00
CA ALA A 453 -4.70 -22.31 -4.10
C ALA A 453 -3.47 -23.04 -4.66
N ILE A 454 -2.89 -22.53 -5.76
CA ILE A 454 -1.65 -23.09 -6.34
C ILE A 454 -0.51 -23.02 -5.34
N TYR A 455 -0.32 -21.86 -4.68
CA TYR A 455 0.74 -21.64 -3.69
C TYR A 455 0.69 -22.64 -2.53
N ILE A 456 -0.50 -22.93 -2.00
CA ILE A 456 -0.71 -23.92 -0.94
C ILE A 456 -0.50 -25.35 -1.47
N ASP A 457 -1.09 -25.70 -2.63
CA ASP A 457 -0.99 -27.05 -3.21
C ASP A 457 0.45 -27.43 -3.60
N CYS A 458 1.25 -26.45 -4.05
CA CYS A 458 2.68 -26.62 -4.30
C CYS A 458 3.56 -26.50 -3.04
N ASN A 459 2.97 -26.55 -1.84
CA ASN A 459 3.66 -26.46 -0.54
C ASN A 459 4.55 -25.21 -0.43
N PHE A 460 3.93 -24.04 -0.65
CA PHE A 460 4.53 -22.70 -0.49
C PHE A 460 5.72 -22.42 -1.43
N SER A 461 5.85 -23.18 -2.53
CA SER A 461 6.92 -23.04 -3.53
C SER A 461 6.69 -21.86 -4.47
N MET A 462 7.32 -20.71 -4.16
CA MET A 462 7.31 -19.51 -5.01
C MET A 462 7.70 -19.79 -6.47
N ASP A 463 8.72 -20.62 -6.72
CA ASP A 463 9.16 -20.99 -8.08
C ASP A 463 8.07 -21.74 -8.86
N THR A 464 7.37 -22.66 -8.18
CA THR A 464 6.31 -23.45 -8.82
C THR A 464 5.10 -22.57 -9.11
N THR A 465 4.70 -21.73 -8.16
CA THR A 465 3.64 -20.74 -8.37
C THR A 465 4.00 -19.79 -9.51
N TRP A 466 5.23 -19.26 -9.56
CA TRP A 466 5.65 -18.34 -10.62
C TRP A 466 5.61 -18.96 -12.02
N LYS A 467 6.05 -20.21 -12.18
CA LYS A 467 6.01 -20.93 -13.47
C LYS A 467 4.60 -21.00 -14.06
N VAL A 468 3.59 -21.17 -13.20
CA VAL A 468 2.17 -21.18 -13.58
C VAL A 468 1.68 -19.75 -13.84
N VAL A 469 1.82 -18.88 -12.83
CA VAL A 469 1.26 -17.52 -12.82
C VAL A 469 1.83 -16.62 -13.92
N LYS A 470 3.13 -16.73 -14.24
CA LYS A 470 3.79 -15.95 -15.31
C LYS A 470 3.16 -16.19 -16.68
N ASN A 471 2.71 -17.40 -16.97
CA ASN A 471 2.06 -17.73 -18.24
C ASN A 471 0.57 -17.36 -18.23
N PHE A 472 -0.10 -17.64 -17.12
CA PHE A 472 -1.51 -17.32 -16.91
C PHE A 472 -1.81 -15.82 -17.00
N LEU A 473 -1.03 -14.95 -16.34
CA LEU A 473 -1.29 -13.50 -16.32
C LEU A 473 -0.96 -12.75 -17.62
N ARG A 474 -0.36 -13.40 -18.63
CA ARG A 474 0.12 -12.74 -19.85
C ARG A 474 -1.03 -12.20 -20.72
N PRO A 475 -0.86 -11.04 -21.39
CA PRO A 475 0.29 -10.14 -21.30
C PRO A 475 0.31 -9.36 -19.97
N LEU A 476 1.52 -9.11 -19.46
CA LEU A 476 1.74 -8.13 -18.39
C LEU A 476 1.77 -6.72 -19.01
N ILE A 477 1.44 -5.72 -18.20
CA ILE A 477 1.60 -4.31 -18.56
C ILE A 477 3.08 -3.97 -18.41
N THR A 478 3.68 -3.45 -19.48
CA THR A 478 5.08 -3.02 -19.53
C THR A 478 5.18 -1.50 -19.32
N LEU A 479 6.39 -0.97 -19.15
CA LEU A 479 6.59 0.47 -18.93
C LEU A 479 6.04 1.35 -20.06
N GLU A 480 6.13 0.89 -21.30
CA GLU A 480 5.66 1.60 -22.49
C GLU A 480 4.13 1.66 -22.57
N LYS A 481 3.45 0.76 -21.86
CA LYS A 481 1.98 0.65 -21.77
C LYS A 481 1.44 1.13 -20.41
N LEU A 482 2.30 1.62 -19.53
CA LEU A 482 1.91 2.08 -18.20
C LEU A 482 1.35 3.50 -18.29
N GLU A 483 0.03 3.61 -18.39
CA GLU A 483 -0.61 4.92 -18.46
C GLU A 483 -0.51 5.71 -17.15
N ILE A 484 -0.56 7.04 -17.28
CA ILE A 484 -0.79 7.97 -16.16
C ILE A 484 -2.32 8.07 -15.96
N HIS A 485 -2.76 8.08 -14.71
CA HIS A 485 -4.18 8.19 -14.35
C HIS A 485 -4.82 9.44 -14.98
N PRO A 486 -6.07 9.39 -15.49
CA PRO A 486 -6.66 10.49 -16.26
C PRO A 486 -6.71 11.84 -15.51
N VAL A 487 -7.02 11.81 -14.21
CA VAL A 487 -7.07 13.04 -13.38
C VAL A 487 -5.67 13.63 -13.20
N THR A 488 -4.65 12.79 -13.04
CA THR A 488 -3.25 13.24 -12.99
C THR A 488 -2.80 13.83 -14.33
N LYS A 489 -3.11 13.18 -15.46
CA LYS A 489 -2.79 13.66 -16.82
C LYS A 489 -3.31 15.08 -17.08
N ILE A 490 -4.58 15.36 -16.76
CA ILE A 490 -5.16 16.69 -16.98
C ILE A 490 -4.58 17.73 -16.02
N ASN A 491 -4.36 17.39 -14.75
CA ASN A 491 -3.79 18.31 -13.77
C ASN A 491 -2.35 18.71 -14.15
N GLU A 492 -1.49 17.75 -14.50
CA GLU A 492 -0.11 18.00 -14.95
C GLU A 492 -0.08 18.83 -16.24
N LEU A 493 -0.94 18.51 -17.22
CA LEU A 493 -1.06 19.27 -18.47
C LEU A 493 -1.47 20.72 -18.21
N CYS A 494 -2.52 20.95 -17.41
CA CYS A 494 -3.00 22.29 -17.09
C CYS A 494 -1.96 23.09 -16.30
N GLN A 495 -1.35 22.50 -15.27
CA GLN A 495 -0.30 23.14 -14.47
C GLN A 495 0.89 23.57 -15.34
N LYS A 496 1.34 22.71 -16.25
CA LYS A 496 2.46 23.03 -17.17
C LYS A 496 2.18 24.21 -18.11
N ASN A 497 0.91 24.50 -18.41
CA ASN A 497 0.49 25.58 -19.29
C ASN A 497 -0.16 26.76 -18.54
N GLY A 498 -0.05 26.81 -17.20
CA GLY A 498 -0.63 27.90 -16.38
C GLY A 498 -2.17 27.93 -16.36
N LEU A 499 -2.83 26.83 -16.74
CA LEU A 499 -4.29 26.74 -16.84
C LEU A 499 -4.89 26.29 -15.50
N LYS A 500 -6.00 26.91 -15.09
CA LYS A 500 -6.76 26.48 -13.90
C LYS A 500 -7.76 25.39 -14.31
N VAL A 501 -7.71 24.24 -13.64
CA VAL A 501 -8.64 23.12 -13.83
C VAL A 501 -9.59 23.00 -12.64
N GLU A 502 -10.87 22.80 -12.90
CA GLU A 502 -11.93 22.63 -11.90
C GLU A 502 -12.83 21.45 -12.28
N PHE A 503 -13.24 20.67 -11.29
CA PHE A 503 -14.17 19.56 -11.45
C PHE A 503 -15.54 19.96 -10.90
N VAL A 504 -16.57 20.00 -11.76
CA VAL A 504 -17.95 20.30 -11.37
C VAL A 504 -18.69 18.98 -11.20
N ASP A 505 -19.16 18.73 -9.97
CA ASP A 505 -19.85 17.51 -9.60
C ASP A 505 -21.38 17.69 -9.67
N SER A 506 -21.99 17.02 -10.64
CA SER A 506 -23.46 16.90 -10.75
C SER A 506 -23.89 15.44 -10.68
N TRP A 507 -23.03 14.56 -10.15
CA TRP A 507 -23.19 13.11 -10.27
C TRP A 507 -24.44 12.59 -9.56
N GLY A 508 -24.81 13.18 -8.41
CA GLY A 508 -26.00 12.80 -7.66
C GLY A 508 -27.33 13.08 -8.39
N GLU A 509 -27.32 13.98 -9.37
CA GLU A 509 -28.51 14.38 -10.13
C GLU A 509 -28.55 13.73 -11.52
N THR A 510 -27.40 13.64 -12.20
CA THR A 510 -27.33 13.27 -13.63
C THR A 510 -26.46 12.04 -13.91
N GLY A 511 -25.68 11.58 -12.93
CA GLY A 511 -24.60 10.60 -13.13
C GLY A 511 -23.38 11.15 -13.86
N GLU A 512 -23.28 12.47 -14.04
CA GLU A 512 -22.22 13.15 -14.79
C GLU A 512 -21.29 14.00 -13.91
N VAL A 513 -20.03 14.10 -14.34
CA VAL A 513 -19.03 15.04 -13.82
C VAL A 513 -18.48 15.81 -15.02
N GLU A 514 -18.26 17.12 -14.84
CA GLU A 514 -17.65 17.99 -15.85
C GLU A 514 -16.26 18.45 -15.41
N VAL A 515 -15.40 18.68 -16.39
CA VAL A 515 -14.09 19.33 -16.20
C VAL A 515 -14.11 20.66 -16.93
N HIS A 516 -13.85 21.71 -16.16
CA HIS A 516 -13.77 23.09 -16.61
C HIS A 516 -12.30 23.51 -16.59
N VAL A 517 -11.85 24.18 -17.65
CA VAL A 517 -10.53 24.80 -17.72
C VAL A 517 -10.69 26.28 -18.05
N ASN A 518 -10.15 27.14 -17.20
CA ASN A 518 -10.36 28.60 -17.22
C ASN A 518 -11.85 28.99 -17.37
N GLY A 519 -12.74 28.29 -16.66
CA GLY A 519 -14.19 28.53 -16.67
C GLY A 519 -14.95 28.04 -17.91
N LYS A 520 -14.31 27.29 -18.81
CA LYS A 520 -14.96 26.66 -19.98
C LYS A 520 -15.00 25.14 -19.81
N ILE A 521 -16.15 24.52 -20.09
CA ILE A 521 -16.27 23.05 -20.15
C ILE A 521 -15.34 22.52 -21.25
N VAL A 522 -14.41 21.65 -20.88
CA VAL A 522 -13.50 20.95 -21.81
C VAL A 522 -13.71 19.44 -21.81
N GLY A 523 -14.37 18.87 -20.80
CA GLY A 523 -14.70 17.45 -20.77
C GLY A 523 -15.94 17.15 -19.94
N LYS A 524 -16.66 16.11 -20.32
CA LYS A 524 -17.76 15.52 -19.53
C LYS A 524 -17.56 14.01 -19.45
N GLY A 525 -17.97 13.40 -18.35
CA GLY A 525 -17.91 11.97 -18.14
C GLY A 525 -19.14 11.47 -17.40
N LYS A 526 -19.77 10.41 -17.92
CA LYS A 526 -20.98 9.81 -17.36
C LYS A 526 -20.72 8.38 -16.91
N PHE A 527 -21.09 8.07 -15.66
CA PHE A 527 -21.15 6.70 -15.15
C PHE A 527 -22.01 6.63 -13.88
N SER A 528 -23.21 6.04 -13.98
CA SER A 528 -24.19 6.01 -12.89
C SER A 528 -23.79 5.11 -11.70
N GLY A 529 -22.93 4.12 -11.89
CA GLY A 529 -22.56 3.18 -10.82
C GLY A 529 -21.62 3.77 -9.76
N LYS A 530 -20.70 4.65 -10.16
CA LYS A 530 -19.62 5.20 -9.31
C LYS A 530 -19.14 6.57 -9.77
N LYS A 531 -19.24 7.59 -8.90
CA LYS A 531 -18.75 8.97 -9.16
C LYS A 531 -17.31 9.02 -9.67
N ILE A 532 -16.40 8.26 -9.08
CA ILE A 532 -14.97 8.29 -9.45
C ILE A 532 -14.73 7.90 -10.91
N ILE A 533 -15.55 7.01 -11.48
CA ILE A 533 -15.43 6.60 -12.88
C ILE A 533 -15.99 7.69 -13.80
N ALA A 534 -17.08 8.35 -13.43
CA ALA A 534 -17.58 9.53 -14.14
C ALA A 534 -16.52 10.66 -14.16
N GLN A 535 -15.88 10.92 -13.02
CA GLN A 535 -14.77 11.88 -12.90
C GLN A 535 -13.56 11.50 -13.76
N ASN A 536 -13.13 10.23 -13.76
CA ASN A 536 -12.01 9.77 -14.57
C ASN A 536 -12.31 9.88 -16.08
N ARG A 537 -13.54 9.55 -16.51
CA ARG A 537 -14.00 9.75 -17.90
C ARG A 537 -14.02 11.22 -18.28
N ALA A 538 -14.46 12.09 -17.37
CA ALA A 538 -14.47 13.54 -17.60
C ALA A 538 -13.05 14.09 -17.78
N ALA A 539 -12.10 13.66 -16.94
CA ALA A 539 -10.69 14.01 -17.05
C ALA A 539 -10.02 13.46 -18.32
N HIS A 540 -10.31 12.21 -18.68
CA HIS A 540 -9.84 11.59 -19.93
C HIS A 540 -10.30 12.39 -21.15
N ASN A 541 -11.58 12.73 -21.22
CA ASN A 541 -12.14 13.50 -22.34
C ASN A 541 -11.62 14.95 -22.37
N ALA A 542 -11.45 15.57 -21.19
CA ALA A 542 -10.85 16.90 -21.06
C ALA A 542 -9.40 16.97 -21.56
N TYR A 543 -8.60 15.94 -21.26
CA TYR A 543 -7.20 15.88 -21.67
C TYR A 543 -7.04 16.06 -23.19
N TYR A 544 -7.74 15.26 -24.00
CA TYR A 544 -7.64 15.37 -25.46
C TYR A 544 -8.16 16.71 -26.01
N GLN A 545 -9.19 17.29 -25.40
CA GLN A 545 -9.71 18.60 -25.80
C GLN A 545 -8.73 19.73 -25.47
N VAL A 546 -8.10 19.71 -24.29
CA VAL A 546 -7.07 20.70 -23.92
C VAL A 546 -5.83 20.56 -24.81
N VAL A 547 -5.36 19.33 -25.07
CA VAL A 547 -4.27 19.10 -26.04
C VAL A 547 -4.63 19.66 -27.42
N THR A 548 -5.85 19.41 -27.91
CA THR A 548 -6.32 19.91 -29.21
C THR A 548 -6.38 21.44 -29.25
N ASN A 549 -6.83 22.09 -28.17
CA ASN A 549 -6.89 23.55 -28.10
C ASN A 549 -5.49 24.18 -28.08
N LEU A 550 -4.58 23.67 -27.25
CA LEU A 550 -3.18 24.11 -27.17
C LEU A 550 -2.42 23.90 -28.50
N SER A 551 -2.77 22.86 -29.27
CA SER A 551 -2.22 22.65 -30.61
C SER A 551 -2.71 23.68 -31.63
N LYS A 552 -3.96 24.17 -31.51
CA LYS A 552 -4.52 25.19 -32.41
C LYS A 552 -3.94 26.58 -32.15
N GLU A 553 -3.81 26.96 -30.87
CA GLU A 553 -3.24 28.26 -30.47
C GLU A 553 -1.80 28.42 -31.01
N LYS A 554 -1.00 27.35 -31.00
CA LYS A 554 0.34 27.35 -31.59
C LYS A 554 0.38 27.49 -33.11
N THR A 555 -0.70 27.16 -33.82
CA THR A 555 -0.76 27.32 -35.30
C THR A 555 -1.27 28.68 -35.75
N THR A 556 -1.78 29.51 -34.83
CA THR A 556 -2.25 30.87 -35.14
C THR A 556 -1.20 31.96 -34.97
N ASP A 557 -0.12 31.69 -34.23
CA ASP A 557 0.96 32.67 -33.98
C ASP A 557 2.06 32.69 -35.06
N ASP A 558 2.01 31.78 -36.05
CA ASP A 558 3.05 31.58 -37.09
C ASP A 558 2.77 32.31 -38.43
N TYR A 559 1.79 33.21 -38.48
CA TYR A 559 1.56 34.08 -39.65
C TYR A 559 1.76 35.57 -39.30
N PRO A 560 2.88 36.18 -39.73
CA PRO A 560 2.98 37.62 -39.82
C PRO A 560 1.95 38.13 -40.84
N CYS A 561 1.08 39.06 -40.43
CA CYS A 561 0.36 39.88 -41.39
C CYS A 561 1.36 40.82 -42.09
N ASP A 562 1.77 40.47 -43.31
CA ASP A 562 2.36 41.43 -44.25
C ASP A 562 1.28 42.42 -44.71
N GLU A 563 0.94 43.38 -43.84
CA GLU A 563 0.43 44.67 -44.29
C GLU A 563 1.61 45.52 -44.74
N THR A 564 1.81 45.68 -46.05
CA THR A 564 2.06 47.01 -46.68
C THR A 564 2.19 46.91 -48.22
N GLN A 565 1.87 48.03 -48.88
CA GLN A 565 2.10 48.37 -50.30
C GLN A 565 1.10 47.84 -51.35
N SER A 566 -0.03 48.55 -51.47
CA SER A 566 -0.35 49.35 -52.67
C SER A 566 -1.38 50.44 -52.34
#